data_AF-A0A920P354-F1
#
_entry.id   AF-A0A920P354-F1
#
_cell.length_a   1.000
_cell.length_b   1.000
_cell.length_c   1.000
_cell.angle_alpha   90.00
_cell.angle_beta   90.00
_cell.angle_gamma   90.00
#
_symmetry.space_group_name_H-M   'P 1'
#
loop_
_entity.id
_entity.type
_entity.pdbx_description
1 polymer ?
#
loop_
_entity_poly.entity_id
_entity_poly.type
_entity_poly.pdbx_seq_one_letter_code
_entity_poly.pdbx_strand_id
1 'polypeptide(L)'
;MSKDEVPFFNFAPLQNAAARLEDASTDLDRMLSEQLSNGSLSPVRMTEINRILQKIEQAMTDTDGLPGRPWFRHTIYAPGFYTGYGVKTLPGIREAIEQREWHLVEPQMERIAAALDRVTELLRQATGGLVS
;
A
#
# COMPACT_ATOMS: atom_id res chain seq x y z
N MET A 1 13.44 7.77 -35.05
CA MET A 1 12.01 7.63 -34.67
C MET A 1 11.73 8.63 -33.56
N SER A 2 10.71 9.48 -33.71
CA SER A 2 10.24 10.29 -32.58
C SER A 2 9.66 9.33 -31.53
N LYS A 3 10.00 9.56 -30.27
CA LYS A 3 9.36 8.86 -29.16
C LYS A 3 7.88 9.28 -29.14
N ASP A 4 6.98 8.33 -28.90
CA ASP A 4 5.54 8.60 -28.77
C ASP A 4 5.28 9.69 -27.71
N GLU A 5 4.21 10.45 -27.87
CA GLU A 5 3.80 11.45 -26.89
C GLU A 5 3.44 10.77 -25.56
N VAL A 6 3.78 11.41 -24.44
CA VAL A 6 3.44 10.89 -23.11
C VAL A 6 2.01 11.31 -22.79
N PRO A 7 1.06 10.37 -22.58
CA PRO A 7 -0.32 10.73 -22.27
C PRO A 7 -0.45 11.28 -20.85
N PHE A 8 -1.57 11.95 -20.58
CA PHE A 8 -1.96 12.30 -19.22
C PHE A 8 -2.45 11.04 -18.49
N PHE A 9 -2.02 10.86 -17.23
CA PHE A 9 -2.46 9.77 -16.37
C PHE A 9 -3.33 10.30 -15.23
N ASN A 10 -4.38 9.56 -14.88
CA ASN A 10 -5.23 9.89 -13.74
C ASN A 10 -4.67 9.31 -12.44
N PHE A 11 -3.96 10.13 -11.65
CA PHE A 11 -3.43 9.73 -10.34
C PHE A 11 -4.44 9.82 -9.19
N ALA A 12 -5.64 10.36 -9.43
CA ALA A 12 -6.61 10.63 -8.37
C ALA A 12 -7.00 9.37 -7.56
N PRO A 13 -7.23 8.18 -8.16
CA PRO A 13 -7.55 6.98 -7.38
C PRO A 13 -6.47 6.61 -6.37
N LEU A 14 -5.19 6.67 -6.78
CA LEU A 14 -4.05 6.37 -5.93
C LEU A 14 -3.89 7.42 -4.82
N GLN A 15 -4.03 8.71 -5.16
CA GLN A 15 -3.97 9.81 -4.20
C GLN A 15 -5.08 9.70 -3.15
N ASN A 16 -6.30 9.37 -3.57
CA ASN A 16 -7.43 9.17 -2.67
C ASN A 16 -7.20 7.97 -1.73
N ALA A 17 -6.62 6.88 -2.22
CA ALA A 17 -6.28 5.72 -1.39
C ALA A 17 -5.17 6.04 -0.38
N ALA A 18 -4.15 6.80 -0.80
CA ALA A 18 -3.11 7.28 0.11
C ALA A 18 -3.66 8.19 1.22
N ALA A 19 -4.56 9.12 0.87
CA ALA A 19 -5.22 9.99 1.86
C ALA A 19 -6.04 9.18 2.88
N ARG A 20 -6.82 8.18 2.43
CA ARG A 20 -7.56 7.29 3.35
C ARG A 20 -6.64 6.50 4.27
N LEU A 21 -5.50 6.05 3.76
CA LEU A 21 -4.50 5.33 4.56
C LEU A 21 -3.87 6.25 5.60
N GLU A 22 -3.54 7.48 5.24
CA GLU A 22 -3.02 8.51 6.15
C GLU A 22 -4.02 8.78 7.27
N ASP A 23 -5.28 9.07 6.94
CA ASP A 23 -6.35 9.30 7.92
C ASP A 23 -6.47 8.12 8.92
N ALA A 24 -6.54 6.89 8.40
CA ALA A 24 -6.67 5.69 9.23
C ALA A 24 -5.43 5.43 10.10
N SER A 25 -4.23 5.78 9.60
CA SER A 25 -2.98 5.67 10.35
C SER A 25 -2.93 6.68 11.49
N THR A 26 -3.31 7.93 11.23
CA THR A 26 -3.36 8.98 12.24
C THR A 26 -4.37 8.68 13.34
N ASP A 27 -5.54 8.13 13.00
CA ASP A 27 -6.53 7.74 13.99
C ASP A 27 -6.05 6.61 14.90
N LEU A 28 -5.43 5.57 14.32
CA LEU A 28 -4.87 4.48 15.11
C LEU A 28 -3.75 4.99 16.03
N ASP A 29 -2.81 5.77 15.49
CA ASP A 29 -1.66 6.28 16.23
C ASP A 29 -2.07 7.14 17.42
N ARG A 30 -3.03 8.05 17.20
CA ARG A 30 -3.60 8.90 18.25
C ARG A 30 -4.20 8.05 19.38
N MET A 31 -5.11 7.14 19.04
CA MET A 31 -5.82 6.33 20.04
C MET A 31 -4.89 5.35 20.77
N LEU A 32 -3.97 4.72 20.05
CA LEU A 32 -3.01 3.78 20.63
C LEU A 32 -2.06 4.52 21.59
N SER A 33 -1.55 5.69 21.19
CA SER A 33 -0.67 6.52 22.03
C SER A 33 -1.36 6.99 23.31
N GLU A 34 -2.63 7.42 23.22
CA GLU A 34 -3.44 7.78 24.38
C GLU A 34 -3.58 6.60 25.36
N GLN A 35 -3.96 5.41 24.88
CA GLN A 35 -4.18 4.24 25.72
C GLN A 35 -2.91 3.65 26.33
N LEU A 36 -1.78 3.73 25.60
CA LEU A 36 -0.48 3.34 26.14
C LEU A 36 -0.03 4.29 27.24
N SER A 37 -0.23 5.60 27.06
CA SER A 37 0.19 6.62 28.04
C SER A 37 -0.61 6.56 29.34
N ASN A 38 -1.91 6.26 29.26
CA ASN A 38 -2.78 6.17 30.43
C ASN A 38 -2.89 4.75 31.02
N GLY A 39 -2.24 3.74 30.42
CA GLY A 39 -2.23 2.36 30.87
C GLY A 39 -3.58 1.62 30.73
N SER A 40 -4.50 2.11 29.90
CA SER A 40 -5.82 1.51 29.71
C SER A 40 -5.86 0.35 28.70
N LEU A 41 -4.76 0.14 27.95
CA LEU A 41 -4.69 -0.95 26.97
C LEU A 41 -4.45 -2.31 27.65
N SER A 42 -5.45 -3.19 27.61
CA SER A 42 -5.32 -4.53 28.16
C SER A 42 -4.39 -5.43 27.32
N PRO A 43 -3.70 -6.42 27.93
CA PRO A 43 -2.86 -7.37 27.18
C PRO A 43 -3.61 -8.17 26.10
N VAL A 44 -4.90 -8.43 26.33
CA VAL A 44 -5.76 -9.13 25.37
C VAL A 44 -5.97 -8.27 24.13
N ARG A 45 -6.38 -7.01 24.31
CA ARG A 45 -6.56 -6.04 23.20
C ARG A 45 -5.25 -5.79 22.46
N MET A 46 -4.14 -5.63 23.18
CA MET A 46 -2.81 -5.48 22.58
C MET A 46 -2.47 -6.67 21.67
N THR A 47 -2.79 -7.90 22.08
CA THR A 47 -2.56 -9.10 21.28
C THR A 47 -3.44 -9.13 20.03
N GLU A 48 -4.70 -8.71 20.14
CA GLU A 48 -5.62 -8.63 18.99
C GLU A 48 -5.17 -7.59 17.97
N ILE A 49 -4.80 -6.39 18.41
CA ILE A 49 -4.25 -5.33 17.55
C ILE A 49 -2.98 -5.82 16.87
N ASN A 50 -2.05 -6.43 17.60
CA ASN A 50 -0.82 -6.97 17.02
C ASN A 50 -1.08 -8.04 15.94
N ARG A 51 -2.13 -8.86 16.08
CA ARG A 51 -2.51 -9.84 15.04
C ARG A 51 -3.04 -9.17 13.77
N ILE A 52 -3.70 -8.03 13.89
CA ILE A 52 -4.18 -7.25 12.74
C ILE A 52 -3.00 -6.57 12.06
N LEU A 53 -2.14 -5.89 12.81
CA LEU A 53 -0.98 -5.17 12.26
C LEU A 53 0.01 -6.08 11.52
N GLN A 54 0.19 -7.32 11.98
CA GLN A 54 1.02 -8.32 11.27
C GLN A 54 0.55 -8.63 9.84
N LYS A 55 -0.72 -8.37 9.50
CA LYS A 55 -1.27 -8.64 8.17
C LYS A 55 -1.03 -7.50 7.17
N ILE A 56 -0.59 -6.32 7.64
CA ILE A 56 -0.43 -5.13 6.78
C ILE A 56 0.51 -5.42 5.61
N GLU A 57 1.64 -6.07 5.88
CA GLU A 57 2.63 -6.32 4.83
C GLU A 57 2.11 -7.28 3.76
N GLN A 58 1.37 -8.30 4.19
CA GLN A 58 0.74 -9.25 3.27
C GLN A 58 -0.37 -8.58 2.45
N ALA A 59 -1.10 -7.62 3.04
CA ALA A 59 -2.14 -6.87 2.34
C ALA A 59 -1.59 -6.02 1.18
N MET A 60 -0.31 -5.64 1.24
CA MET A 60 0.38 -4.93 0.15
C MET A 60 0.85 -5.85 -0.99
N THR A 61 0.63 -7.15 -0.89
CA THR A 61 0.90 -8.10 -1.98
C THR A 61 -0.30 -8.28 -2.90
N ASP A 62 -0.02 -8.67 -4.14
CA ASP A 62 -0.99 -8.99 -5.17
C ASP A 62 -0.68 -10.38 -5.76
N THR A 63 -1.70 -11.23 -5.90
CA THR A 63 -1.56 -12.63 -6.33
C THR A 63 -1.05 -12.78 -7.76
N ASP A 64 -1.37 -11.82 -8.62
CA ASP A 64 -0.96 -11.86 -10.03
C ASP A 64 0.49 -11.36 -10.21
N GLY A 65 1.03 -10.71 -9.17
CA GLY A 65 2.37 -10.13 -9.18
C GLY A 65 2.57 -9.03 -10.21
N LEU A 66 3.82 -8.60 -10.38
CA LEU A 66 4.16 -7.50 -11.28
C LEU A 66 4.18 -7.97 -12.75
N PRO A 67 3.84 -7.08 -13.72
CA PRO A 67 3.86 -7.40 -15.14
C PRO A 67 5.18 -8.02 -15.59
N GLY A 68 5.12 -9.15 -16.30
CA GLY A 68 6.30 -9.88 -16.77
C GLY A 68 7.09 -10.63 -15.68
N ARG A 69 6.70 -10.52 -14.41
CA ARG A 69 7.43 -11.11 -13.27
C ARG A 69 6.50 -11.50 -12.11
N PRO A 70 5.61 -12.49 -12.30
CA PRO A 70 4.53 -12.84 -11.36
C PRO A 70 4.99 -13.32 -9.96
N TRP A 71 6.27 -13.70 -9.82
CA TRP A 71 6.86 -14.05 -8.53
C TRP A 71 7.09 -12.85 -7.62
N PHE A 72 7.19 -11.63 -8.18
CA PHE A 72 7.31 -10.40 -7.41
C PHE A 72 5.91 -9.85 -7.12
N ARG A 73 5.42 -10.14 -5.91
CA ARG A 73 4.03 -9.86 -5.52
C ARG A 73 3.83 -8.54 -4.79
N HIS A 74 4.90 -7.96 -4.26
CA HIS A 74 4.78 -6.74 -3.47
C HIS A 74 4.54 -5.52 -4.38
N THR A 75 3.47 -4.77 -4.12
CA THR A 75 3.02 -3.67 -4.98
C THR A 75 3.75 -2.35 -4.69
N ILE A 76 4.22 -2.14 -3.46
CA ILE A 76 4.91 -0.90 -3.05
C ILE A 76 6.41 -0.90 -3.36
N TYR A 77 7.10 -2.02 -3.20
CA TYR A 77 8.53 -2.12 -3.47
C TYR A 77 8.89 -3.46 -4.12
N ALA A 78 9.84 -3.46 -5.05
CA ALA A 78 10.46 -4.66 -5.59
C ALA A 78 11.86 -4.35 -6.11
N PRO A 79 12.76 -5.36 -6.27
CA PRO A 79 13.98 -5.18 -7.04
C PRO A 79 13.68 -4.61 -8.43
N GLY A 80 14.42 -3.61 -8.88
CA GLY A 80 14.13 -2.94 -10.14
C GLY A 80 14.44 -3.81 -11.34
N PHE A 81 13.54 -3.82 -12.33
CA PHE A 81 13.63 -4.71 -13.49
C PHE A 81 14.95 -4.57 -14.29
N TYR A 82 15.48 -3.35 -14.41
CA TYR A 82 16.70 -3.04 -15.18
C TYR A 82 17.82 -2.39 -14.36
N THR A 83 17.64 -2.19 -13.04
CA THR A 83 18.61 -1.50 -12.18
C THR A 83 19.41 -2.45 -11.29
N GLY A 84 19.32 -3.77 -11.52
CA GLY A 84 19.95 -4.77 -10.65
C GLY A 84 19.41 -4.71 -9.22
N TYR A 85 20.28 -4.51 -8.23
CA TYR A 85 19.96 -4.50 -6.80
C TYR A 85 19.20 -3.25 -6.29
N GLY A 86 18.99 -2.22 -7.14
CA GLY A 86 18.24 -1.04 -6.73
C GLY A 86 16.76 -1.34 -6.52
N VAL A 87 16.25 -1.18 -5.30
CA VAL A 87 14.80 -1.27 -5.00
C VAL A 87 14.06 -0.14 -5.73
N LYS A 88 12.99 -0.48 -6.46
CA LYS A 88 12.05 0.49 -7.01
C LYS A 88 10.82 0.58 -6.13
N THR A 89 10.43 1.82 -5.83
CA THR A 89 9.11 2.14 -5.27
C THR A 89 8.06 2.18 -6.37
N LEU A 90 6.86 1.73 -6.04
CA LEU A 90 5.70 1.62 -6.94
C LEU A 90 6.10 1.01 -8.31
N PRO A 91 6.76 -0.16 -8.32
CA PRO A 91 7.43 -0.70 -9.49
C PRO A 91 6.49 -0.85 -10.69
N GLY A 92 5.23 -1.27 -10.49
CA GLY A 92 4.26 -1.42 -11.57
C GLY A 92 4.02 -0.13 -12.36
N ILE A 93 3.83 1.00 -11.68
CA ILE A 93 3.61 2.31 -12.32
C ILE A 93 4.91 2.83 -12.92
N ARG A 94 5.99 2.81 -12.11
CA ARG A 94 7.26 3.42 -12.50
C ARG A 94 7.87 2.72 -13.71
N GLU A 95 7.87 1.38 -13.71
CA GLU A 95 8.44 0.60 -14.81
C GLU A 95 7.57 0.71 -16.08
N ALA A 96 6.24 0.77 -15.95
CA ALA A 96 5.36 1.03 -17.09
C ALA A 96 5.65 2.37 -17.75
N ILE A 97 5.86 3.43 -16.96
CA ILE A 97 6.20 4.76 -17.48
C ILE A 97 7.58 4.78 -18.13
N GLU A 98 8.59 4.18 -17.47
CA GLU A 98 9.96 4.10 -17.99
C GLU A 98 10.04 3.34 -19.32
N GLN A 99 9.26 2.25 -19.45
CA GLN A 99 9.21 1.42 -20.65
C GLN A 99 8.23 1.93 -21.71
N ARG A 100 7.47 2.99 -21.42
CA ARG A 100 6.44 3.55 -22.30
C ARG A 100 5.28 2.60 -22.57
N GLU A 101 5.03 1.68 -21.65
CA GLU A 101 3.90 0.76 -21.64
C GLU A 101 2.68 1.45 -21.04
N TRP A 102 2.19 2.50 -21.70
CA TRP A 102 1.14 3.39 -21.19
C TRP A 102 -0.13 2.65 -20.76
N HIS A 103 -0.47 1.57 -21.48
CA HIS A 103 -1.62 0.73 -21.20
C HIS A 103 -1.56 0.02 -19.83
N LEU A 104 -0.38 -0.07 -19.21
CA LEU A 104 -0.19 -0.67 -17.88
C LEU A 104 -0.32 0.36 -16.75
N VAL A 105 -0.21 1.66 -17.01
CA VAL A 105 -0.10 2.68 -15.96
C VAL A 105 -1.36 2.73 -15.09
N GLU A 106 -2.54 2.85 -15.70
CA GLU A 106 -3.81 2.88 -14.97
C GLU A 106 -4.13 1.58 -14.22
N PRO A 107 -4.03 0.38 -14.83
CA PRO A 107 -4.22 -0.87 -14.10
C PRO A 107 -3.28 -1.04 -12.90
N GLN A 108 -2.01 -0.59 -13.02
CA GLN A 108 -1.07 -0.67 -11.90
C GLN A 108 -1.39 0.35 -10.80
N MET A 109 -1.89 1.54 -11.16
CA MET A 109 -2.41 2.51 -10.18
C MET A 109 -3.59 1.94 -9.39
N GLU A 110 -4.55 1.30 -10.08
CA GLU A 110 -5.71 0.67 -9.43
C GLU A 110 -5.30 -0.46 -8.48
N ARG A 111 -4.34 -1.31 -8.89
CA ARG A 111 -3.83 -2.40 -8.06
C ARG A 111 -3.14 -1.89 -6.79
N ILE A 112 -2.34 -0.83 -6.90
CA ILE A 112 -1.72 -0.19 -5.73
C ILE A 112 -2.81 0.46 -4.85
N ALA A 113 -3.76 1.19 -5.43
CA ALA A 113 -4.85 1.80 -4.68
C ALA A 113 -5.64 0.74 -3.87
N ALA A 114 -5.97 -0.38 -4.50
CA ALA A 114 -6.64 -1.51 -3.83
C ALA A 114 -5.78 -2.11 -2.70
N ALA A 115 -4.45 -2.15 -2.85
CA ALA A 115 -3.55 -2.58 -1.79
C ALA A 115 -3.57 -1.62 -0.59
N LEU A 116 -3.53 -0.30 -0.84
CA LEU A 116 -3.64 0.71 0.22
C LEU A 116 -5.00 0.67 0.91
N ASP A 117 -6.09 0.40 0.17
CA ASP A 117 -7.42 0.24 0.75
C ASP A 117 -7.52 -0.99 1.67
N ARG A 118 -6.87 -2.11 1.32
CA ARG A 118 -6.78 -3.28 2.22
C ARG A 118 -6.04 -2.94 3.51
N VAL A 119 -4.94 -2.19 3.43
CA VAL A 119 -4.20 -1.73 4.61
C VAL A 119 -5.07 -0.79 5.45
N THR A 120 -5.73 0.17 4.81
CA THR A 120 -6.66 1.11 5.46
C THR A 120 -7.71 0.37 6.28
N GLU A 121 -8.31 -0.67 5.70
CA GLU A 121 -9.32 -1.48 6.39
C GLU A 121 -8.74 -2.23 7.61
N LEU A 122 -7.53 -2.77 7.51
CA LEU A 122 -6.84 -3.36 8.66
C LEU A 122 -6.58 -2.33 9.78
N LEU A 123 -6.16 -1.11 9.44
CA LEU A 123 -5.95 -0.05 10.43
C LEU A 123 -7.24 0.39 11.12
N ARG A 124 -8.35 0.46 10.37
CA ARG A 124 -9.68 0.73 10.94
C ARG A 124 -10.14 -0.39 11.86
N GLN A 125 -9.89 -1.66 11.51
CA GLN A 125 -10.18 -2.79 12.39
C GLN A 125 -9.35 -2.73 13.68
N ALA A 126 -8.05 -2.42 13.58
CA ALA A 126 -7.20 -2.23 14.74
C ALA A 126 -7.70 -1.08 15.64
N THR A 127 -8.13 0.03 15.03
CA THR A 127 -8.70 1.18 15.74
C THR A 127 -10.02 0.81 16.45
N GLY A 128 -10.91 0.07 15.78
CA GLY A 128 -12.14 -0.43 16.39
C GLY A 128 -11.91 -1.36 17.58
N GLY A 129 -10.82 -2.14 17.56
CA GLY A 129 -10.37 -2.98 18.66
C GLY A 129 -9.87 -2.20 19.89
N LEU A 130 -9.58 -0.90 19.76
CA LEU A 130 -9.23 -0.03 20.89
C LEU A 130 -10.47 0.47 21.66
N VAL A 131 -11.64 0.54 21.01
CA VAL A 131 -12.88 1.08 21.60
C VAL A 131 -13.75 0.00 22.26
N SER A 132 -13.69 -1.23 21.75
CA SER A 132 -14.52 -2.38 22.17
C SER A 132 -13.94 -3.07 23.39
#